data_AF-A0A6A6BD25-F1
#
_entry.id   AF-A0A6A6BD25-F1
#
_cell.length_a   1.000
_cell.length_b   1.000
_cell.length_c   1.000
_cell.angle_alpha   90.00
_cell.angle_beta   90.00
_cell.angle_gamma   90.00
#
_symmetry.space_group_name_H-M   'P 1'
#
loop_
_entity.id
_entity.type
_entity.pdbx_description
1 polymer ?
#
loop_
_entity_poly.entity_id
_entity_poly.type
_entity_poly.pdbx_seq_one_letter_code
_entity_poly.pdbx_strand_id
1 'polypeptide(L)'
;MPLAPRGEAASGSPTSTVLTVTSDPSVATATALPHAFDTSLGNNFTAASCPTFFNSFLDNSTFQACVPLSLLLQTSSAFFQATKSLLRITQVLDASCSADLPQCTALMDHYATELVKDAHCGADYRARNPIVMQAYDGFVAYVPSYQAGCLRDSSGSYCFANAITNSSSPTNSYPYYLPLGVPLPGGSRPTCNSCLQNTMNAYWTHASNSTQPISQTYSDSASQIAMQCGPDFINRTVAASTNGVTATLTQPGALSSAALLMTLFAFVF
;
A
#
# COMPACT_ATOMS: atom_id res chain seq x y z
N MET A 1 -24.37 -80.62 9.87
CA MET A 1 -23.85 -80.26 11.20
C MET A 1 -24.54 -78.98 11.66
N PRO A 2 -24.90 -78.86 12.95
CA PRO A 2 -26.01 -78.06 13.44
C PRO A 2 -25.65 -76.61 13.84
N LEU A 3 -26.70 -75.85 14.13
CA LEU A 3 -26.79 -74.45 14.55
C LEU A 3 -26.14 -74.10 15.90
N ALA A 4 -25.53 -72.91 15.92
CA ALA A 4 -25.42 -71.83 16.94
C ALA A 4 -25.35 -72.13 18.46
N PRO A 5 -24.70 -71.20 19.23
CA PRO A 5 -25.53 -70.20 19.91
C PRO A 5 -25.00 -68.74 19.90
N ARG A 6 -25.96 -67.81 19.94
CA ARG A 6 -25.88 -66.42 20.48
C ARG A 6 -25.62 -66.51 21.99
N GLY A 7 -25.00 -65.60 22.71
CA GLY A 7 -24.51 -64.24 22.49
C GLY A 7 -24.35 -63.62 23.89
N GLU A 8 -23.46 -62.65 24.06
CA GLU A 8 -23.45 -61.82 25.28
C GLU A 8 -23.01 -60.40 24.91
N ALA A 9 -23.89 -59.45 25.19
CA ALA A 9 -23.67 -58.03 24.99
C ALA A 9 -23.08 -57.45 26.28
N ALA A 10 -21.92 -56.79 26.17
CA ALA A 10 -21.41 -55.92 27.21
C ALA A 10 -21.30 -54.49 26.65
N SER A 11 -22.01 -53.60 27.32
CA SER A 11 -22.10 -52.16 27.10
C SER A 11 -20.74 -51.49 27.33
N GLY A 12 -20.27 -50.71 26.34
CA GLY A 12 -19.08 -49.87 26.42
C GLY A 12 -19.34 -48.53 25.76
N SER A 13 -19.27 -47.46 26.55
CA SER A 13 -19.48 -46.06 26.15
C SER A 13 -18.51 -45.62 25.04
N PRO A 14 -18.90 -44.76 24.08
CA PRO A 14 -17.97 -44.27 23.06
C PRO A 14 -17.01 -43.25 23.68
N THR A 15 -15.77 -43.67 23.93
CA THR A 15 -14.67 -42.75 24.25
C THR A 15 -14.27 -42.02 22.98
N SER A 16 -14.50 -40.71 22.92
CA SER A 16 -14.00 -39.82 21.86
C SER A 16 -12.49 -40.03 21.69
N THR A 17 -12.10 -40.53 20.53
CA THR A 17 -10.69 -40.55 20.10
C THR A 17 -10.32 -39.12 19.71
N VAL A 18 -9.75 -38.37 20.66
CA VAL A 18 -9.06 -37.12 20.36
C VAL A 18 -7.83 -37.47 19.55
N LEU A 19 -7.83 -37.14 18.25
CA LEU A 19 -6.63 -37.16 17.42
C LEU A 19 -5.71 -36.04 17.93
N THR A 20 -4.80 -36.38 18.83
CA THR A 20 -3.66 -35.54 19.19
C THR A 20 -2.70 -35.53 18.01
N VAL A 21 -2.81 -34.49 17.16
CA VAL A 21 -1.77 -34.15 16.20
C VAL A 21 -0.52 -33.81 17.01
N THR A 22 0.41 -34.76 17.04
CA THR A 22 1.73 -34.55 17.60
C THR A 22 2.48 -33.71 16.58
N SER A 23 2.61 -32.41 16.82
CA SER A 23 3.48 -31.55 16.03
C SER A 23 4.91 -31.98 16.30
N ASP A 24 5.53 -32.66 15.34
CA ASP A 24 6.96 -32.88 15.29
C ASP A 24 7.65 -31.49 15.26
N PRO A 25 8.51 -31.15 16.24
CA PRO A 25 9.21 -29.87 16.26
C PRO A 25 10.35 -29.79 15.22
N SER A 26 10.52 -30.81 14.37
CA SER A 26 11.50 -30.79 13.30
C SER A 26 10.85 -30.45 11.95
N VAL A 27 11.21 -29.29 11.41
CA VAL A 27 10.82 -28.72 10.09
C VAL A 27 9.49 -27.94 10.05
N ALA A 28 9.29 -27.02 10.99
CA ALA A 28 8.76 -25.71 10.61
C ALA A 28 9.95 -24.88 10.12
N THR A 29 10.34 -25.03 8.85
CA THR A 29 11.13 -23.95 8.24
C THR A 29 10.18 -22.77 8.19
N ALA A 30 10.25 -21.88 9.19
CA ALA A 30 9.70 -20.54 9.06
C ALA A 30 10.24 -20.04 7.72
N THR A 31 9.37 -19.97 6.71
CA THR A 31 9.83 -19.46 5.43
C THR A 31 10.15 -18.01 5.71
N ALA A 32 11.41 -17.62 5.53
CA ALA A 32 11.85 -16.26 5.78
C ALA A 32 10.90 -15.29 5.07
N LEU A 33 10.52 -14.22 5.76
CA LEU A 33 9.72 -13.16 5.16
C LEU A 33 10.48 -12.58 3.96
N PRO A 34 9.78 -12.17 2.89
CA PRO A 34 10.43 -11.56 1.76
C PRO A 34 11.02 -10.21 2.15
N HIS A 35 12.16 -9.87 1.54
CA HIS A 35 12.82 -8.59 1.72
C HIS A 35 12.91 -7.86 0.38
N ALA A 36 12.89 -6.52 0.43
CA ALA A 36 13.08 -5.71 -0.77
C ALA A 36 14.46 -5.98 -1.38
N PHE A 37 14.55 -5.93 -2.70
CA PHE A 37 15.81 -6.15 -3.43
C PHE A 37 16.52 -7.47 -3.04
N ASP A 38 15.77 -8.56 -2.91
CA ASP A 38 16.28 -9.89 -2.55
C ASP A 38 17.02 -10.63 -3.68
N THR A 39 17.18 -9.95 -4.83
CA THR A 39 18.04 -10.37 -5.94
C THR A 39 19.29 -9.47 -6.00
N SER A 40 20.26 -9.81 -6.84
CA SER A 40 21.40 -8.92 -7.07
C SER A 40 20.95 -7.53 -7.52
N LEU A 41 21.48 -6.47 -6.88
CA LEU A 41 21.26 -5.07 -7.26
C LEU A 41 21.86 -4.72 -8.64
N GLY A 42 22.67 -5.61 -9.21
CA GLY A 42 23.45 -5.35 -10.42
C GLY A 42 24.63 -4.41 -10.17
N ASN A 43 25.31 -4.03 -11.26
CA ASN A 43 26.53 -3.22 -11.23
C ASN A 43 26.39 -1.89 -11.97
N ASN A 44 25.17 -1.53 -12.39
CA ASN A 44 24.91 -0.31 -13.14
C ASN A 44 24.63 0.84 -12.18
N PHE A 45 25.68 1.31 -11.49
CA PHE A 45 25.63 2.48 -10.62
C PHE A 45 26.74 3.46 -11.00
N THR A 46 26.46 4.75 -10.91
CA THR A 46 27.39 5.82 -11.28
C THR A 46 28.53 5.95 -10.27
N ALA A 47 28.25 5.64 -8.99
CA ALA A 47 29.23 5.67 -7.92
C ALA A 47 28.98 4.54 -6.90
N ALA A 48 30.04 4.12 -6.20
CA ALA A 48 29.96 3.09 -5.15
C ALA A 48 29.15 3.52 -3.91
N SER A 49 28.90 4.82 -3.73
CA SER A 49 28.06 5.36 -2.66
C SER A 49 26.64 4.83 -2.72
N CYS A 50 26.07 4.65 -3.91
CA CYS A 50 24.70 4.20 -4.06
C CYS A 50 24.47 2.75 -3.59
N PRO A 51 25.20 1.73 -4.09
CA PRO A 51 25.05 0.37 -3.56
C PRO A 51 25.42 0.26 -2.08
N THR A 52 26.33 1.11 -1.57
CA THR A 52 26.62 1.21 -0.12
C THR A 52 25.40 1.68 0.67
N PHE A 53 24.71 2.72 0.18
CA PHE A 53 23.47 3.20 0.78
C PHE A 53 22.36 2.14 0.73
N PHE A 54 22.24 1.40 -0.37
CA PHE A 54 21.30 0.27 -0.45
C PHE A 54 21.54 -0.77 0.64
N ASN A 55 22.78 -1.23 0.79
CA ASN A 55 23.12 -2.17 1.85
C ASN A 55 22.80 -1.61 3.24
N SER A 56 23.01 -0.30 3.46
CA SER A 56 22.76 0.33 4.77
C SER A 56 21.30 0.20 5.25
N PHE A 57 20.32 0.34 4.36
CA PHE A 57 18.92 0.18 4.74
C PHE A 57 18.47 -1.29 4.67
N LEU A 58 19.01 -2.08 3.74
CA LEU A 58 18.70 -3.51 3.63
C LEU A 58 19.17 -4.30 4.86
N ASP A 59 20.29 -3.90 5.47
CA ASP A 59 20.83 -4.50 6.70
C ASP A 59 20.20 -3.91 7.98
N ASN A 60 19.36 -2.87 7.86
CA ASN A 60 18.73 -2.23 9.01
C ASN A 60 17.57 -3.08 9.54
N SER A 61 17.66 -3.54 10.80
CA SER A 61 16.63 -4.41 11.40
C SER A 61 15.26 -3.75 11.55
N THR A 62 15.20 -2.42 11.72
CA THR A 62 13.93 -1.70 11.76
C THR A 62 13.28 -1.68 10.38
N PHE A 63 14.08 -1.42 9.33
CA PHE A 63 13.60 -1.49 7.96
C PHE A 63 13.07 -2.89 7.60
N GLN A 64 13.80 -3.95 7.99
CA GLN A 64 13.38 -5.33 7.79
C GLN A 64 12.06 -5.66 8.51
N ALA A 65 11.87 -5.13 9.72
CA ALA A 65 10.64 -5.31 10.49
C ALA A 65 9.41 -4.62 9.85
N CYS A 66 9.61 -3.61 9.01
CA CYS A 66 8.52 -2.92 8.33
C CYS A 66 7.86 -3.72 7.20
N VAL A 67 8.56 -4.73 6.64
CA VAL A 67 8.09 -5.57 5.52
C VAL A 67 7.35 -4.73 4.46
N PRO A 68 8.00 -3.71 3.86
CA PRO A 68 7.33 -2.66 3.11
C PRO A 68 6.74 -3.17 1.79
N LEU A 69 5.41 -3.37 1.75
CA LEU A 69 4.71 -3.86 0.55
C LEU A 69 5.02 -3.03 -0.69
N SER A 70 5.15 -1.71 -0.53
CA SER A 70 5.49 -0.78 -1.61
C SER A 70 6.79 -1.15 -2.34
N LEU A 71 7.80 -1.63 -1.62
CA LEU A 71 9.07 -2.07 -2.19
C LEU A 71 9.01 -3.53 -2.65
N LEU A 72 8.37 -4.39 -1.86
CA LEU A 72 8.25 -5.82 -2.18
C LEU A 72 7.54 -6.06 -3.51
N LEU A 73 6.49 -5.27 -3.80
CA LEU A 73 5.67 -5.38 -5.01
C LEU A 73 6.45 -5.29 -6.31
N GLN A 74 7.63 -4.66 -6.33
CA GLN A 74 8.45 -4.49 -7.54
C GLN A 74 9.83 -5.14 -7.46
N THR A 75 10.34 -5.40 -6.26
CA THR A 75 11.78 -5.67 -6.06
C THR A 75 12.08 -7.02 -5.42
N SER A 76 11.05 -7.75 -4.95
CA SER A 76 11.23 -9.00 -4.21
C SER A 76 10.76 -10.22 -5.00
N SER A 77 11.71 -11.05 -5.41
CA SER A 77 11.45 -12.36 -5.99
C SER A 77 10.75 -13.29 -4.99
N ALA A 78 11.13 -13.25 -3.71
CA ALA A 78 10.50 -14.05 -2.66
C ALA A 78 9.04 -13.65 -2.43
N PHE A 79 8.72 -12.35 -2.51
CA PHE A 79 7.34 -11.87 -2.44
C PHE A 79 6.52 -12.43 -3.60
N PHE A 80 7.03 -12.39 -4.84
CA PHE A 80 6.35 -12.98 -5.99
C PHE A 80 6.21 -14.51 -5.93
N GLN A 81 7.06 -15.21 -5.17
CA GLN A 81 6.82 -16.62 -4.87
C GLN A 81 5.72 -16.79 -3.81
N ALA A 82 5.67 -15.91 -2.81
CA ALA A 82 4.63 -15.93 -1.78
C ALA A 82 3.24 -15.67 -2.38
N THR A 83 3.10 -14.79 -3.38
CA THR A 83 1.80 -14.51 -4.04
C THR A 83 1.17 -15.71 -4.74
N LYS A 84 1.94 -16.77 -5.01
CA LYS A 84 1.44 -18.03 -5.61
C LYS A 84 0.69 -18.92 -4.61
N SER A 85 0.67 -18.55 -3.34
CA SER A 85 0.01 -19.30 -2.28
C SER A 85 -0.75 -18.35 -1.36
N LEU A 86 -2.07 -18.54 -1.24
CA LEU A 86 -2.92 -17.71 -0.39
C LEU A 86 -2.41 -17.66 1.06
N LEU A 87 -1.97 -18.80 1.59
CA LEU A 87 -1.39 -18.89 2.93
C LEU A 87 -0.12 -18.03 3.05
N ARG A 88 0.83 -18.19 2.11
CA ARG A 88 2.13 -17.49 2.18
C ARG A 88 1.96 -15.99 2.03
N ILE A 89 1.14 -15.52 1.08
CA ILE A 89 0.91 -14.08 0.94
C ILE A 89 0.18 -13.49 2.15
N THR A 90 -0.73 -14.25 2.77
CA THR A 90 -1.40 -13.81 4.01
C THR A 90 -0.40 -13.65 5.15
N GLN A 91 0.56 -14.58 5.31
CA GLN A 91 1.63 -14.45 6.32
C GLN A 91 2.50 -13.20 6.11
N VAL A 92 2.81 -12.86 4.85
CA VAL A 92 3.55 -11.63 4.53
C VAL A 92 2.73 -10.38 4.86
N LEU A 93 1.43 -10.39 4.54
CA LEU A 93 0.52 -9.30 4.85
C LEU A 93 0.29 -9.15 6.36
N ASP A 94 0.18 -10.25 7.11
CA ASP A 94 0.09 -10.21 8.57
C ASP A 94 1.34 -9.54 9.16
N ALA A 95 2.54 -9.90 8.67
CA ALA A 95 3.79 -9.27 9.11
C ALA A 95 3.82 -7.78 8.77
N SER A 96 3.54 -7.41 7.52
CA SER A 96 3.53 -6.00 7.09
C SER A 96 2.51 -5.17 7.86
N CYS A 97 1.28 -5.67 8.02
CA CYS A 97 0.20 -4.96 8.70
C CYS A 97 0.31 -4.94 10.23
N SER A 98 1.27 -5.67 10.79
CA SER A 98 1.63 -5.62 12.21
C SER A 98 2.76 -4.64 12.52
N ALA A 99 3.41 -4.09 11.48
CA ALA A 99 4.51 -3.16 11.65
C ALA A 99 4.05 -1.84 12.29
N ASP A 100 4.96 -1.19 13.03
CA ASP A 100 4.72 0.14 13.59
C ASP A 100 4.65 1.16 12.45
N LEU A 101 3.42 1.50 12.03
CA LEU A 101 3.18 2.37 10.90
C LEU A 101 3.86 3.75 11.05
N PRO A 102 3.75 4.48 12.18
CA PRO A 102 4.50 5.72 12.38
C PRO A 102 6.01 5.57 12.25
N GLN A 103 6.62 4.58 12.92
CA GLN A 103 8.07 4.37 12.90
C GLN A 103 8.55 4.03 11.48
N CYS A 104 7.85 3.13 10.80
CA CYS A 104 8.17 2.73 9.44
C CYS A 104 7.96 3.85 8.44
N THR A 105 6.91 4.67 8.60
CA THR A 105 6.69 5.84 7.73
C THR A 105 7.84 6.82 7.84
N ALA A 106 8.23 7.20 9.07
CA ALA A 106 9.35 8.10 9.30
C ALA A 106 10.68 7.56 8.74
N LEU A 107 10.88 6.24 8.85
CA LEU A 107 12.08 5.59 8.32
C LEU A 107 12.11 5.59 6.78
N MET A 108 10.99 5.29 6.12
CA MET A 108 10.89 5.34 4.66
C MET A 108 11.07 6.76 4.13
N ASP A 109 10.46 7.77 4.80
CA ASP A 109 10.64 9.19 4.45
C ASP A 109 12.11 9.63 4.58
N HIS A 110 12.79 9.16 5.63
CA HIS A 110 14.22 9.39 5.81
C HIS A 110 15.02 8.80 4.65
N TYR A 111 14.80 7.54 4.28
CA TYR A 111 15.52 6.92 3.18
C TYR A 111 15.21 7.55 1.81
N ALA A 112 13.96 7.95 1.54
CA ALA A 112 13.62 8.71 0.34
C ALA A 112 14.41 10.03 0.25
N THR A 113 14.55 10.72 1.39
CA THR A 113 15.29 11.99 1.48
C THR A 113 16.80 11.80 1.32
N GLU A 114 17.37 10.77 1.93
CA GLU A 114 18.80 10.47 1.78
C GLU A 114 19.13 9.98 0.36
N LEU A 115 18.32 9.11 -0.23
CA LEU A 115 18.57 8.49 -1.53
C LEU A 115 18.90 9.51 -2.62
N VAL A 116 18.17 10.64 -2.67
CA VAL A 116 18.34 11.65 -3.72
C VAL A 116 19.58 12.54 -3.54
N LYS A 117 20.31 12.42 -2.43
CA LYS A 117 21.52 13.21 -2.17
C LYS A 117 22.71 12.67 -2.95
N ASP A 118 23.59 13.57 -3.36
CA ASP A 118 24.83 13.23 -4.09
C ASP A 118 25.77 12.33 -3.31
N ALA A 119 25.73 12.40 -1.97
CA ALA A 119 26.49 11.52 -1.09
C ALA A 119 26.05 10.05 -1.15
N HIS A 120 24.86 9.77 -1.68
CA HIS A 120 24.26 8.44 -1.78
C HIS A 120 24.01 8.08 -3.25
N CYS A 121 22.75 8.17 -3.72
CA CYS A 121 22.34 7.79 -5.07
C CYS A 121 21.96 8.99 -5.95
N GLY A 122 22.25 10.24 -5.57
CA GLY A 122 21.77 11.43 -6.27
C GLY A 122 22.12 11.49 -7.76
N ALA A 123 23.32 11.04 -8.14
CA ALA A 123 23.71 10.94 -9.56
C ALA A 123 22.85 9.91 -10.32
N ASP A 124 22.68 8.71 -9.75
CA ASP A 124 21.86 7.64 -10.32
C ASP A 124 20.37 7.99 -10.34
N TYR A 125 19.87 8.70 -9.34
CA TYR A 125 18.50 9.21 -9.29
C TYR A 125 18.23 10.20 -10.43
N ARG A 126 19.14 11.17 -10.65
CA ARG A 126 19.03 12.11 -11.80
C ARG A 126 19.17 11.42 -13.14
N ALA A 127 19.98 10.36 -13.21
CA ALA A 127 20.10 9.52 -14.39
C ALA A 127 18.90 8.58 -14.61
N ARG A 128 17.90 8.61 -13.72
CA ARG A 128 16.71 7.73 -13.74
C ARG A 128 17.09 6.24 -13.74
N ASN A 129 18.10 5.88 -12.95
CA ASN A 129 18.48 4.51 -12.76
C ASN A 129 17.26 3.69 -12.24
N PRO A 130 16.84 2.61 -12.92
CA PRO A 130 15.62 1.89 -12.56
C PRO A 130 15.58 1.37 -11.12
N ILE A 131 16.70 0.87 -10.59
CA ILE A 131 16.78 0.36 -9.22
C ILE A 131 16.60 1.50 -8.20
N VAL A 132 17.20 2.65 -8.47
CA VAL A 132 17.09 3.84 -7.63
C VAL A 132 15.69 4.45 -7.68
N MET A 133 15.07 4.50 -8.86
CA MET A 133 13.68 4.95 -9.01
C MET A 133 12.72 4.03 -8.28
N GLN A 134 12.86 2.70 -8.42
CA GLN A 134 12.04 1.73 -7.70
C GLN A 134 12.15 1.86 -6.17
N ALA A 135 13.37 2.11 -5.67
CA ALA A 135 13.58 2.35 -4.24
C ALA A 135 12.89 3.64 -3.79
N TYR A 136 13.11 4.74 -4.51
CA TYR A 136 12.50 6.04 -4.20
C TYR A 136 10.97 5.98 -4.20
N ASP A 137 10.38 5.47 -5.29
CA ASP A 137 8.93 5.34 -5.42
C ASP A 137 8.36 4.41 -4.35
N GLY A 138 9.06 3.31 -4.04
CA GLY A 138 8.68 2.39 -2.98
C GLY A 138 8.72 3.02 -1.58
N PHE A 139 9.72 3.86 -1.28
CA PHE A 139 9.77 4.59 -0.02
C PHE A 139 8.62 5.59 0.11
N VAL A 140 8.44 6.44 -0.90
CA VAL A 140 7.41 7.49 -0.90
C VAL A 140 6.00 6.88 -0.84
N ALA A 141 5.77 5.78 -1.55
CA ALA A 141 4.49 5.10 -1.63
C ALA A 141 4.20 4.16 -0.44
N TYR A 142 5.02 4.16 0.62
CA TYR A 142 4.87 3.24 1.75
C TYR A 142 3.47 3.31 2.37
N VAL A 143 3.02 4.51 2.74
CA VAL A 143 1.71 4.70 3.40
C VAL A 143 0.53 4.25 2.54
N PRO A 144 0.34 4.73 1.29
CA PRO A 144 -0.80 4.29 0.48
C PRO A 144 -0.75 2.77 0.19
N SER A 145 0.44 2.19 0.01
CA SER A 145 0.60 0.75 -0.20
C SER A 145 0.26 -0.07 1.05
N TYR A 146 0.69 0.40 2.23
CA TYR A 146 0.34 -0.20 3.53
C TYR A 146 -1.18 -0.18 3.71
N GLN A 147 -1.81 0.98 3.54
CA GLN A 147 -3.25 1.14 3.73
C GLN A 147 -4.04 0.20 2.81
N ALA A 148 -3.71 0.14 1.52
CA ALA A 148 -4.38 -0.76 0.58
C ALA A 148 -4.10 -2.25 0.86
N GLY A 149 -2.85 -2.61 1.14
CA GLY A 149 -2.44 -3.99 1.43
C GLY A 149 -3.10 -4.55 2.68
N CYS A 150 -3.35 -3.70 3.68
CA CYS A 150 -3.95 -4.09 4.95
C CYS A 150 -5.48 -4.09 4.97
N LEU A 151 -6.14 -3.73 3.86
CA LEU A 151 -7.59 -3.86 3.75
C LEU A 151 -8.00 -5.33 3.80
N ARG A 152 -9.02 -5.60 4.61
CA ARG A 152 -9.69 -6.91 4.70
C ARG A 152 -11.13 -6.79 4.22
N ASP A 153 -11.64 -7.87 3.65
CA ASP A 153 -13.06 -8.00 3.30
C ASP A 153 -13.92 -8.35 4.54
N SER A 154 -15.22 -8.53 4.33
CA SER A 154 -16.17 -8.87 5.39
C SER A 154 -15.94 -10.26 6.01
N SER A 155 -15.20 -11.14 5.35
CA SER A 155 -14.80 -12.45 5.88
C SER A 155 -13.52 -12.38 6.71
N GLY A 156 -12.87 -11.21 6.77
CA GLY A 156 -11.58 -11.02 7.41
C GLY A 156 -10.40 -11.41 6.52
N SER A 157 -10.61 -11.76 5.26
CA SER A 157 -9.53 -12.08 4.32
C SER A 157 -8.92 -10.82 3.73
N TYR A 158 -7.60 -10.77 3.54
CA TYR A 158 -6.97 -9.62 2.89
C TYR A 158 -7.46 -9.43 1.46
N CYS A 159 -7.87 -8.21 1.14
CA CYS A 159 -8.29 -7.83 -0.20
C CYS A 159 -7.17 -8.08 -1.22
N PHE A 160 -5.92 -7.75 -0.89
CA PHE A 160 -4.79 -7.99 -1.77
C PHE A 160 -4.53 -9.47 -1.99
N ALA A 161 -4.57 -10.29 -0.93
CA ALA A 161 -4.37 -11.73 -1.03
C ALA A 161 -5.40 -12.38 -1.95
N ASN A 162 -6.68 -12.01 -1.79
CA ASN A 162 -7.76 -12.46 -2.68
C ASN A 162 -7.57 -11.96 -4.12
N ALA A 163 -7.11 -10.73 -4.30
CA ALA A 163 -6.88 -10.15 -5.62
C ALA A 163 -5.73 -10.84 -6.38
N ILE A 164 -4.58 -11.03 -5.74
CA ILE A 164 -3.36 -11.56 -6.38
C ILE A 164 -3.41 -13.08 -6.59
N THR A 165 -4.17 -13.82 -5.78
CA THR A 165 -4.33 -15.27 -5.92
C THR A 165 -5.51 -15.69 -6.80
N ASN A 166 -6.35 -14.74 -7.21
CA ASN A 166 -7.49 -15.03 -8.09
C ASN A 166 -7.05 -15.18 -9.55
N SER A 167 -6.78 -16.41 -9.96
CA SER A 167 -6.41 -16.77 -11.33
C SER A 167 -7.50 -16.52 -12.38
N SER A 168 -8.77 -16.40 -11.97
CA SER A 168 -9.88 -16.12 -12.90
C SER A 168 -9.98 -14.63 -13.25
N SER A 169 -9.42 -13.75 -12.42
CA SER A 169 -9.45 -12.30 -12.61
C SER A 169 -8.08 -11.68 -12.28
N PRO A 170 -7.04 -11.91 -13.11
CA PRO A 170 -5.67 -11.47 -12.82
C PRO A 170 -5.56 -9.93 -12.70
N THR A 171 -6.45 -9.20 -13.37
CA THR A 171 -6.56 -7.74 -13.31
C THR A 171 -6.92 -7.20 -11.93
N ASN A 172 -7.42 -8.02 -11.00
CA ASN A 172 -7.75 -7.61 -9.64
C ASN A 172 -6.53 -7.10 -8.86
N SER A 173 -5.33 -7.56 -9.22
CA SER A 173 -4.07 -7.17 -8.57
C SER A 173 -3.52 -5.83 -9.06
N TYR A 174 -3.85 -5.39 -10.28
CA TYR A 174 -3.27 -4.19 -10.90
C TYR A 174 -3.49 -2.89 -10.10
N PRO A 175 -4.65 -2.67 -9.45
CA PRO A 175 -4.85 -1.51 -8.57
C PRO A 175 -3.79 -1.36 -7.48
N TYR A 176 -3.15 -2.44 -7.04
CA TYR A 176 -2.13 -2.40 -5.97
C TYR A 176 -0.78 -1.83 -6.41
N TYR A 177 -0.60 -1.63 -7.72
CA TYR A 177 0.60 -1.01 -8.30
C TYR A 177 0.44 0.49 -8.58
N LEU A 178 -0.80 1.01 -8.51
CA LEU A 178 -1.09 2.43 -8.66
C LEU A 178 -0.25 3.34 -7.74
N PRO A 179 -0.09 3.04 -6.44
CA PRO A 179 0.68 3.92 -5.57
C PRO A 179 2.16 3.98 -5.93
N LEU A 180 2.65 3.04 -6.74
CA LEU A 180 4.02 2.95 -7.23
C LEU A 180 4.21 3.64 -8.58
N GLY A 181 3.24 4.42 -9.05
CA GLY A 181 3.32 5.14 -10.32
C GLY A 181 3.07 4.26 -11.55
N VAL A 182 2.65 3.01 -11.37
CA VAL A 182 2.28 2.11 -12.47
C VAL A 182 0.80 2.28 -12.78
N PRO A 183 0.40 2.83 -13.94
CA PRO A 183 -1.01 3.02 -14.27
C PRO A 183 -1.71 1.69 -14.55
N LEU A 184 -3.04 1.66 -14.43
CA LEU A 184 -3.82 0.51 -14.90
C LEU A 184 -3.57 0.27 -16.40
N PRO A 185 -3.21 -0.97 -16.80
CA PRO A 185 -3.13 -1.32 -18.21
C PRO A 185 -4.47 -1.08 -18.92
N GLY A 186 -4.42 -0.58 -20.16
CA GLY A 186 -5.63 -0.33 -20.94
C GLY A 186 -6.48 -1.58 -21.08
N GLY A 187 -7.79 -1.44 -20.83
CA GLY A 187 -8.74 -2.55 -20.88
C GLY A 187 -8.74 -3.46 -19.65
N SER A 188 -8.02 -3.10 -18.58
CA SER A 188 -8.11 -3.81 -17.29
C SER A 188 -9.52 -3.74 -16.73
N ARG A 189 -10.07 -4.90 -16.32
CA ARG A 189 -11.41 -5.01 -15.74
C ARG A 189 -11.32 -5.66 -14.36
N PRO A 190 -10.78 -4.96 -13.34
CA PRO A 190 -10.84 -5.47 -11.97
C PRO A 190 -12.29 -5.68 -11.53
N THR A 191 -12.50 -6.61 -10.61
CA THR A 191 -13.83 -6.95 -10.11
C THR A 191 -14.40 -5.78 -9.30
N CYS A 192 -15.60 -5.32 -9.65
CA CYS A 192 -16.29 -4.22 -8.97
C CYS A 192 -16.85 -4.68 -7.61
N ASN A 193 -16.01 -4.69 -6.58
CA ASN A 193 -16.39 -5.10 -5.22
C ASN A 193 -15.91 -4.07 -4.18
N SER A 194 -16.29 -4.28 -2.91
CA SER A 194 -15.91 -3.40 -1.80
C SER A 194 -14.39 -3.30 -1.61
N CYS A 195 -13.64 -4.37 -1.87
CA CYS A 195 -12.17 -4.32 -1.82
C CYS A 195 -11.59 -3.33 -2.82
N LEU A 196 -12.05 -3.34 -4.07
CA LEU A 196 -11.60 -2.37 -5.08
C LEU A 196 -11.98 -0.94 -4.69
N GLN A 197 -13.21 -0.73 -4.23
CA GLN A 197 -13.69 0.57 -3.80
C GLN A 197 -12.86 1.12 -2.63
N ASN A 198 -12.62 0.31 -1.60
CA ASN A 198 -11.83 0.69 -0.43
C ASN A 198 -10.36 0.93 -0.79
N THR A 199 -9.79 0.14 -1.71
CA THR A 199 -8.42 0.31 -2.20
C THR A 199 -8.26 1.67 -2.90
N MET A 200 -9.17 2.00 -3.81
CA MET A 200 -9.14 3.30 -4.47
C MET A 200 -9.40 4.45 -3.48
N ASN A 201 -10.29 4.28 -2.50
CA ASN A 201 -10.51 5.29 -1.47
C ASN A 201 -9.27 5.52 -0.59
N ALA A 202 -8.50 4.47 -0.29
CA ALA A 202 -7.22 4.61 0.43
C ALA A 202 -6.22 5.45 -0.38
N TYR A 203 -6.20 5.33 -1.71
CA TYR A 203 -5.33 6.12 -2.57
C TYR A 203 -5.79 7.56 -2.77
N TRP A 204 -7.10 7.78 -2.79
CA TRP A 204 -7.70 9.08 -3.05
C TRP A 204 -7.18 10.18 -2.12
N THR A 205 -6.96 9.86 -0.85
CA THR A 205 -6.46 10.79 0.18
C THR A 205 -5.01 11.23 -0.06
N HIS A 206 -4.22 10.43 -0.79
CA HIS A 206 -2.83 10.72 -1.14
C HIS A 206 -2.68 11.29 -2.55
N ALA A 207 -3.70 11.13 -3.41
CA ALA A 207 -3.67 11.55 -4.82
C ALA A 207 -3.52 13.06 -5.04
N SER A 208 -3.78 13.88 -4.01
CA SER A 208 -3.61 15.34 -4.05
C SER A 208 -2.16 15.79 -3.84
N ASN A 209 -1.30 14.91 -3.31
CA ASN A 209 0.10 15.21 -3.07
C ASN A 209 0.92 14.86 -4.32
N SER A 210 1.42 15.88 -5.02
CA SER A 210 2.20 15.70 -6.26
C SER A 210 3.56 15.01 -6.04
N THR A 211 4.05 14.92 -4.80
CA THR A 211 5.27 14.16 -4.51
C THR A 211 5.02 12.66 -4.48
N GLN A 212 3.77 12.23 -4.35
CA GLN A 212 3.39 10.82 -4.34
C GLN A 212 3.17 10.30 -5.77
N PRO A 213 3.72 9.13 -6.17
CA PRO A 213 3.52 8.60 -7.52
C PRO A 213 2.03 8.37 -7.88
N ILE A 214 1.21 8.07 -6.87
CA ILE A 214 -0.26 7.91 -7.02
C ILE A 214 -0.95 9.13 -7.64
N SER A 215 -0.41 10.33 -7.47
CA SER A 215 -0.98 11.56 -8.04
C SER A 215 -1.02 11.53 -9.58
N GLN A 216 -0.11 10.77 -10.20
CA GLN A 216 -0.01 10.62 -11.66
C GLN A 216 -0.91 9.50 -12.20
N THR A 217 -1.28 8.52 -11.36
CA THR A 217 -1.99 7.31 -11.81
C THR A 217 -3.44 7.26 -11.36
N TYR A 218 -3.82 8.00 -10.32
CA TYR A 218 -5.14 7.90 -9.69
C TYR A 218 -6.29 8.28 -10.62
N SER A 219 -6.29 9.50 -11.17
CA SER A 219 -7.44 10.06 -11.92
C SER A 219 -7.82 9.21 -13.14
N ASP A 220 -6.82 8.82 -13.93
CA ASP A 220 -7.02 8.03 -15.14
C ASP A 220 -7.49 6.62 -14.78
N SER A 221 -6.90 6.00 -13.76
CA SER A 221 -7.29 4.67 -13.28
C SER A 221 -8.69 4.69 -12.68
N ALA A 222 -9.04 5.74 -11.93
CA ALA A 222 -10.36 5.91 -11.36
C ALA A 222 -11.43 6.10 -12.45
N SER A 223 -11.11 6.85 -13.50
CA SER A 223 -11.99 7.01 -14.66
C SER A 223 -12.20 5.68 -15.39
N GLN A 224 -11.14 4.89 -15.59
CA GLN A 224 -11.24 3.56 -16.20
C GLN A 224 -12.11 2.60 -15.37
N ILE A 225 -11.91 2.55 -14.05
CA ILE A 225 -12.72 1.71 -13.16
C ILE A 225 -14.18 2.17 -13.17
N ALA A 226 -14.45 3.48 -13.12
CA ALA A 226 -15.82 4.01 -13.12
C ALA A 226 -16.58 3.72 -14.43
N MET A 227 -15.89 3.68 -15.58
CA MET A 227 -16.51 3.25 -16.85
C MET A 227 -17.03 1.81 -16.79
N GLN A 228 -16.38 0.95 -16.01
CA GLN A 228 -16.78 -0.46 -15.86
C GLN A 228 -17.74 -0.69 -14.70
N CYS A 229 -17.54 0.00 -13.57
CA CYS A 229 -18.22 -0.27 -12.30
C CYS A 229 -19.38 0.71 -12.00
N GLY A 230 -19.53 1.76 -12.80
CA GLY A 230 -20.52 2.82 -12.62
C GLY A 230 -19.91 4.14 -12.11
N PRO A 231 -20.56 5.29 -12.41
CA PRO A 231 -20.00 6.62 -12.18
C PRO A 231 -19.81 6.98 -10.70
N ASP A 232 -20.55 6.34 -9.81
CA ASP A 232 -20.54 6.58 -8.36
C ASP A 232 -19.74 5.54 -7.57
N PHE A 233 -19.05 4.64 -8.27
CA PHE A 233 -18.32 3.55 -7.63
C PHE A 233 -17.10 4.06 -6.83
N ILE A 234 -16.37 5.05 -7.36
CA ILE A 234 -15.18 5.63 -6.74
C ILE A 234 -15.07 7.13 -7.06
N ASN A 235 -14.41 7.89 -6.21
CA ASN A 235 -14.18 9.31 -6.47
C ASN A 235 -13.18 9.47 -7.63
N ARG A 236 -13.58 10.16 -8.69
CA ARG A 236 -12.74 10.37 -9.89
C ARG A 236 -11.87 11.62 -9.80
N THR A 237 -12.17 12.51 -8.87
CA THR A 237 -11.38 13.72 -8.63
C THR A 237 -10.31 13.44 -7.59
N VAL A 238 -9.16 14.11 -7.67
CA VAL A 238 -8.19 14.10 -6.56
C VAL A 238 -8.77 14.85 -5.36
N ALA A 239 -8.45 14.41 -4.14
CA ALA A 239 -8.85 15.16 -2.95
C ALA A 239 -8.34 16.61 -3.05
N ALA A 240 -9.07 17.59 -2.50
CA ALA A 240 -8.56 18.95 -2.42
C ALA A 240 -7.29 18.94 -1.56
N SER A 241 -6.19 19.52 -2.06
CA SER A 241 -4.97 19.67 -1.27
C SER A 241 -5.27 20.58 -0.07
N THR A 242 -5.27 20.03 1.14
CA THR A 242 -5.35 20.80 2.38
C THR A 242 -3.99 21.43 2.72
N ASN A 243 -3.42 22.17 1.78
CA ASN A 243 -2.42 23.20 2.11
C ASN A 243 -3.17 24.43 2.60
N GLY A 244 -3.78 24.31 3.77
CA GLY A 244 -4.45 25.40 4.48
C GLY A 244 -3.44 26.37 5.06
N VAL A 245 -2.77 27.15 4.22
CA VAL A 245 -2.29 28.47 4.60
C VAL A 245 -3.23 29.46 3.93
N THR A 246 -4.35 29.74 4.60
CA THR A 246 -5.16 30.92 4.30
C THR A 246 -4.26 32.13 4.58
N ALA A 247 -3.54 32.59 3.57
CA ALA A 247 -2.97 33.92 3.57
C ALA A 247 -4.14 34.90 3.46
N THR A 248 -4.73 35.25 4.60
CA THR A 248 -5.59 36.43 4.70
C THR A 248 -4.78 37.65 4.32
N LEU A 249 -4.88 38.06 3.05
CA LEU A 249 -4.50 39.39 2.61
C LEU A 249 -5.48 40.40 3.21
N THR A 250 -5.31 40.71 4.49
CA THR A 250 -5.87 41.94 5.07
C THR A 250 -5.08 43.12 4.52
N GLN A 251 -5.57 43.72 3.45
CA GLN A 251 -5.17 45.06 3.02
C GLN A 251 -5.45 46.06 4.17
N PRO A 252 -4.46 46.81 4.68
CA PRO A 252 -4.73 47.97 5.50
C PRO A 252 -5.21 49.09 4.58
N GLY A 253 -6.50 49.39 4.62
CA GLY A 253 -7.07 50.59 4.01
C GLY A 253 -6.42 51.84 4.60
N ALA A 254 -5.75 52.60 3.75
CA ALA A 254 -5.15 53.87 4.08
C ALA A 254 -6.22 54.88 4.52
N LEU A 255 -5.97 55.52 5.65
CA LEU A 255 -6.68 56.70 6.12
C LEU A 255 -6.45 57.85 5.13
N SER A 256 -7.52 58.42 4.59
CA SER A 256 -7.46 59.76 4.00
C SER A 256 -8.74 60.53 4.28
N SER A 257 -8.56 61.56 5.10
CA SER A 257 -9.54 62.53 5.56
C SER A 257 -9.76 63.62 4.51
N ALA A 258 -11.02 63.90 4.17
CA ALA A 258 -11.55 65.17 3.61
C ALA A 258 -12.93 64.89 3.01
N ALA A 259 -13.97 65.71 3.05
CA ALA A 259 -14.23 66.98 3.69
C ALA A 259 -15.75 67.19 3.70
N LEU A 260 -16.17 68.04 4.61
CA LEU A 260 -17.49 68.62 4.86
C LEU A 260 -18.10 69.32 3.62
N LEU A 261 -19.41 69.17 3.37
CA LEU A 261 -20.32 70.12 2.67
C LEU A 261 -21.76 69.58 2.78
N MET A 262 -22.56 69.97 3.79
CA MET A 262 -23.49 71.12 3.86
C MET A 262 -24.70 71.08 2.89
N THR A 263 -25.88 71.28 3.50
CA THR A 263 -27.18 71.74 2.95
C THR A 263 -28.16 70.64 2.47
N LEU A 264 -29.48 70.68 2.70
CA LEU A 264 -30.43 71.39 3.58
C LEU A 264 -31.83 70.84 3.23
N PHE A 265 -32.80 70.94 4.16
CA PHE A 265 -34.27 70.90 3.95
C PHE A 265 -34.90 69.54 3.51
N ALA A 266 -36.05 69.06 3.99
CA ALA A 266 -37.07 69.58 4.89
C ALA A 266 -38.14 68.50 5.19
N PHE A 267 -38.98 68.82 6.18
CA PHE A 267 -40.37 68.39 6.38
C PHE A 267 -40.69 67.03 7.04
N VAL A 268 -40.90 67.18 8.35
CA VAL A 268 -41.99 66.61 9.16
C VAL A 268 -43.31 66.48 8.39
N PHE A 269 -43.87 65.27 8.38
CA PHE A 269 -45.26 64.95 8.74
C PHE A 269 -45.30 63.50 9.25
#